data_AF-A0A256ILR3-F1
#
_entry.id   AF-A0A256ILR3-F1
#
_cell.length_a   1.000
_cell.length_b   1.000
_cell.length_c   1.000
_cell.angle_alpha   90.00
_cell.angle_beta   90.00
_cell.angle_gamma   90.00
#
_symmetry.space_group_name_H-M   'P 1'
#
loop_
_entity.id
_entity.type
_entity.pdbx_description
1 polymer ?
#
loop_
_entity_poly.entity_id
_entity_poly.type
_entity_poly.pdbx_seq_one_letter_code
_entity_poly.pdbx_strand_id
1 'polypeptide(L)'
;MSESQNADDLEEQVDELQNKVERLEEQSQGRNQLEISSHDLTVQASSEEADMEELMQLCSAEMENISKRALVGEYQELEQEGLHSQLFGGGD
;
A
#
# COMPACT_ATOMS: atom_id res chain seq x y z
N MET A 1 -36.49 36.71 9.77
CA MET A 1 -35.33 36.70 10.70
C MET A 1 -34.42 35.50 10.44
N SER A 2 -34.42 34.95 9.23
CA SER A 2 -33.94 33.58 8.95
C SER A 2 -32.73 33.54 8.01
N GLU A 3 -32.36 34.67 7.39
CA GLU A 3 -31.19 34.75 6.50
C GLU A 3 -29.91 35.07 7.28
N SER A 4 -29.99 35.84 8.37
CA SER A 4 -28.82 36.17 9.21
C SER A 4 -28.32 34.96 10.00
N GLN A 5 -29.24 34.16 10.57
CA GLN A 5 -28.88 32.95 11.33
C GLN A 5 -28.20 31.88 10.45
N ASN A 6 -28.62 31.74 9.20
CA ASN A 6 -27.97 30.82 8.26
C ASN A 6 -26.56 31.26 7.86
N ALA A 7 -26.30 32.57 7.81
CA ALA A 7 -24.98 33.10 7.46
C ALA A 7 -23.99 32.88 8.62
N ASP A 8 -24.43 33.11 9.86
CA ASP A 8 -23.63 32.87 11.06
C ASP A 8 -23.32 31.35 11.22
N ASP A 9 -24.29 30.47 10.98
CA ASP A 9 -24.09 29.01 11.01
C ASP A 9 -23.14 28.51 9.90
N LEU A 10 -23.04 29.23 8.78
CA LEU A 10 -22.15 28.91 7.66
C LEU A 10 -20.71 29.37 7.95
N GLU A 11 -20.53 30.53 8.56
CA GLU A 11 -19.21 31.01 8.99
C GLU A 11 -18.59 30.05 10.01
N GLU A 12 -19.36 29.61 11.01
CA GLU A 12 -18.89 28.67 12.02
C GLU A 12 -18.49 27.31 11.40
N GLN A 13 -19.25 26.81 10.43
CA GLN A 13 -18.90 25.59 9.69
C GLN A 13 -17.64 25.74 8.83
N VAL A 14 -17.43 26.92 8.22
CA VAL A 14 -16.21 27.19 7.43
C VAL A 14 -14.99 27.21 8.34
N ASP A 15 -15.09 27.85 9.50
CA ASP A 15 -14.01 27.90 10.49
C ASP A 15 -13.70 26.51 11.08
N GLU A 16 -14.72 25.70 11.37
CA GLU A 16 -14.52 24.31 11.79
C GLU A 16 -13.84 23.47 10.70
N LEU A 17 -14.26 23.62 9.45
CA LEU A 17 -13.68 22.90 8.31
C LEU A 17 -12.24 23.32 8.05
N GLN A 18 -11.92 24.61 8.14
CA GLN A 18 -10.55 25.10 8.01
C GLN A 18 -9.63 24.54 9.10
N ASN A 19 -10.06 24.58 10.36
CA ASN A 19 -9.31 23.98 11.47
C ASN A 19 -9.12 22.46 11.31
N LYS A 20 -10.11 21.78 10.72
CA LYS A 20 -10.01 20.34 10.45
C LYS A 20 -9.03 20.04 9.32
N VAL A 21 -9.01 20.86 8.27
CA VAL A 21 -8.05 20.74 7.16
C VAL A 21 -6.63 20.98 7.68
N GLU A 22 -6.40 22.04 8.44
CA GLU A 22 -5.08 22.37 8.98
C GLU A 22 -4.53 21.25 9.89
N ARG A 23 -5.36 20.70 10.78
CA ARG A 23 -4.99 19.52 11.59
C ARG A 23 -4.67 18.27 10.78
N LEU A 24 -5.42 18.02 9.70
CA LEU A 24 -5.19 16.87 8.82
C LEU A 24 -3.91 17.06 7.99
N GLU A 25 -3.62 18.28 7.56
CA GLU A 25 -2.37 18.62 6.88
C GLU A 25 -1.17 18.47 7.82
N GLU A 26 -1.28 18.93 9.07
CA GLU A 26 -0.25 18.71 10.11
C GLU A 26 -0.03 17.23 10.40
N GLN A 27 -1.10 16.42 10.48
CA GLN A 27 -0.98 14.96 10.63
C GLN A 27 -0.34 14.29 9.41
N SER A 28 -0.55 14.83 8.21
CA SER A 28 0.03 14.31 6.98
C SER A 28 1.51 14.69 6.80
N GLN A 29 1.94 15.84 7.31
CA GLN A 29 3.31 16.34 7.13
C GLN A 29 4.39 15.57 7.93
N GLY A 30 3.99 14.70 8.86
CA GLY A 30 4.90 13.86 9.65
C GLY A 30 5.12 12.44 9.12
N ARG A 31 4.39 11.98 8.11
CA ARG A 31 4.49 10.59 7.61
C ARG A 31 5.28 10.51 6.31
N ASN A 32 6.44 9.86 6.37
CA ASN A 32 7.10 9.37 5.17
C ASN A 32 6.28 8.20 4.64
N GLN A 33 5.95 8.23 3.34
CA GLN A 33 5.20 7.18 2.67
C GLN A 33 5.95 6.75 1.40
N LEU A 34 6.03 5.45 1.19
CA LEU A 34 6.68 4.83 0.05
C LEU A 34 5.74 3.81 -0.59
N GLU A 35 5.70 3.82 -1.91
CA GLU A 35 5.09 2.77 -2.73
C GLU A 35 6.14 2.28 -3.73
N ILE A 36 6.37 0.96 -3.74
CA ILE A 36 7.21 0.29 -4.73
C ILE A 36 6.34 -0.72 -5.48
N SER A 37 6.39 -0.67 -6.81
CA SER A 37 5.66 -1.59 -7.67
C SER A 37 6.60 -2.28 -8.66
N SER A 38 6.42 -3.58 -8.86
CA SER A 38 7.15 -4.39 -9.83
C SER A 38 6.23 -5.49 -10.36
N HIS A 39 5.99 -5.50 -11.69
CA HIS A 39 5.03 -6.39 -12.33
C HIS A 39 3.63 -6.30 -11.68
N ASP A 40 3.18 -7.37 -11.05
CA ASP A 40 1.91 -7.56 -10.35
C ASP A 40 2.03 -7.43 -8.82
N LEU A 41 3.23 -7.09 -8.31
CA LEU A 41 3.48 -6.87 -6.90
C LEU A 41 3.60 -5.37 -6.57
N THR A 42 2.91 -4.97 -5.50
CA THR A 42 2.98 -3.62 -4.92
C THR A 42 3.20 -3.71 -3.41
N VAL A 43 4.18 -2.96 -2.90
CA VAL A 43 4.45 -2.81 -1.48
C VAL A 43 4.27 -1.34 -1.11
N GLN A 44 3.43 -1.08 -0.12
CA GLN A 44 3.22 0.25 0.45
C GLN A 44 3.63 0.25 1.92
N ALA A 45 4.35 1.29 2.31
CA ALA A 45 4.71 1.53 3.70
C ALA A 45 4.56 3.02 4.05
N SER A 46 4.22 3.29 5.30
CA SER A 46 4.21 4.64 5.85
C SER A 46 4.75 4.62 7.26
N SER A 47 5.55 5.62 7.64
CA SER A 47 6.09 5.76 8.98
C SER A 47 6.19 7.22 9.41
N GLU A 48 5.92 7.47 10.69
CA GLU A 48 6.11 8.76 11.36
C GLU A 48 7.54 8.91 11.91
N GLU A 49 8.27 7.80 12.03
CA GLU A 49 9.57 7.72 12.70
C GLU A 49 10.70 7.42 11.73
N ALA A 50 10.42 6.61 10.70
CA ALA A 50 11.44 6.15 9.77
C ALA A 50 11.61 7.14 8.62
N ASP A 51 12.85 7.40 8.25
CA ASP A 51 13.14 8.23 7.08
C ASP A 51 12.88 7.47 5.76
N MET A 52 12.96 8.19 4.64
CA MET A 52 12.73 7.60 3.31
C MET A 52 13.76 6.54 2.92
N GLU A 53 15.00 6.64 3.40
CA GLU A 53 16.04 5.67 3.11
C GLU A 53 15.79 4.36 3.86
N GLU A 54 15.41 4.45 5.13
CA GLU A 54 14.98 3.32 5.97
C GLU A 54 13.74 2.64 5.40
N LEU A 55 12.71 3.41 5.02
CA LEU A 55 11.52 2.87 4.36
C LEU A 55 11.87 2.16 3.05
N MET A 56 12.79 2.70 2.26
CA MET A 56 13.22 2.08 1.01
C MET A 56 14.00 0.78 1.25
N GLN A 57 14.87 0.73 2.25
CA GLN A 57 15.57 -0.50 2.64
C GLN A 57 14.59 -1.59 3.09
N LEU A 58 13.60 -1.24 3.92
CA LEU A 58 12.58 -2.18 4.39
C LEU A 58 11.71 -2.71 3.24
N CYS A 59 11.19 -1.81 2.40
CA CYS A 59 10.29 -2.20 1.31
C CYS A 59 11.02 -3.00 0.23
N SER A 60 12.28 -2.67 -0.07
CA SER A 60 13.07 -3.43 -1.05
C SER A 60 13.38 -4.85 -0.56
N ALA A 61 13.72 -5.02 0.72
CA ALA A 61 13.93 -6.33 1.32
C ALA A 61 12.67 -7.20 1.28
N GLU A 62 11.49 -6.63 1.58
CA GLU A 62 10.25 -7.39 1.50
C GLU A 62 9.84 -7.72 0.06
N MET A 63 10.04 -6.78 -0.87
CA MET A 63 9.80 -7.05 -2.29
C MET A 63 10.65 -8.22 -2.79
N GLU A 64 11.94 -8.29 -2.39
CA GLU A 64 12.82 -9.41 -2.73
C GLU A 64 12.33 -10.74 -2.14
N ASN A 65 11.88 -10.74 -0.88
CA ASN A 65 11.36 -11.94 -0.23
C ASN A 65 10.09 -12.47 -0.90
N ILE A 66 9.15 -11.58 -1.22
CA ILE A 66 7.89 -11.93 -1.89
C ILE A 66 8.22 -12.49 -3.29
N SER A 67 9.10 -11.83 -4.03
CA SER A 67 9.51 -12.26 -5.37
C SER A 67 10.15 -13.65 -5.36
N LYS A 68 11.03 -13.93 -4.39
CA LYS A 68 11.64 -15.27 -4.23
C LYS A 68 10.60 -16.34 -3.91
N ARG A 69 9.63 -16.04 -3.04
CA ARG A 69 8.57 -17.00 -2.69
C ARG A 69 7.67 -17.29 -3.88
N ALA A 70 7.29 -16.28 -4.65
CA ALA A 70 6.50 -16.44 -5.87
C ALA A 70 7.23 -17.36 -6.86
N LEU A 71 8.51 -17.09 -7.13
CA LEU A 71 9.33 -17.90 -8.03
C LEU A 71 9.41 -19.37 -7.57
N VAL A 72 9.63 -19.62 -6.28
CA VAL A 72 9.66 -21.00 -5.75
C VAL A 72 8.31 -21.68 -5.91
N GLY A 73 7.20 -20.97 -5.71
CA GLY A 73 5.85 -21.49 -5.94
C GLY A 73 5.65 -21.92 -7.39
N GLU A 74 6.00 -21.06 -8.35
CA GLU A 74 5.91 -21.37 -9.78
C GLU A 74 6.76 -22.60 -10.16
N TYR A 75 7.97 -22.72 -9.61
CA TYR A 75 8.81 -23.91 -9.85
C TYR A 75 8.17 -25.20 -9.31
N GLN A 76 7.56 -25.15 -8.12
CA GLN A 76 6.90 -26.32 -7.53
C GLN A 76 5.69 -26.76 -8.35
N GLU A 77 4.91 -25.81 -8.87
CA GLU A 77 3.78 -26.10 -9.76
C GLU A 77 4.27 -26.78 -11.04
N LEU A 78 5.31 -26.25 -11.69
CA LEU A 78 5.90 -26.83 -12.89
C LEU A 78 6.46 -28.24 -12.65
N GLU A 79 7.13 -28.49 -11.52
CA GLU A 79 7.59 -29.83 -11.18
C GLU A 79 6.43 -30.80 -10.95
N GLN A 80 5.37 -30.35 -10.29
CA GLN A 80 4.18 -31.17 -10.06
C GLN A 80 3.50 -31.54 -11.39
N GLU A 81 3.36 -30.59 -12.31
CA GLU A 81 2.84 -30.85 -13.66
C GLU A 81 3.75 -31.81 -14.45
N GLY A 82 5.06 -31.63 -14.35
CA GLY A 82 6.05 -32.52 -14.94
C GLY A 82 5.98 -33.96 -14.41
N LEU A 83 5.87 -34.12 -13.09
CA LEU A 83 5.70 -35.42 -12.45
C LEU A 83 4.36 -36.05 -12.80
N HIS A 84 3.28 -35.26 -12.79
CA HIS A 84 1.95 -35.75 -13.15
C HIS A 84 1.90 -36.22 -14.61
N SER A 85 2.49 -35.46 -15.54
CA SER A 85 2.58 -35.86 -16.94
C SER A 85 3.46 -37.11 -17.14
N GLN A 86 4.54 -37.28 -16.38
CA GLN A 86 5.36 -38.51 -16.43
C GLN A 86 4.67 -39.74 -15.82
N LEU A 87 3.93 -39.57 -14.72
CA LEU A 87 3.29 -40.67 -14.01
C LEU A 87 1.94 -41.10 -14.62
N PHE A 88 1.19 -40.15 -15.19
CA PHE A 88 -0.18 -40.37 -15.68
C PHE A 88 -0.36 -40.05 -17.16
N GLY A 89 0.60 -39.41 -17.82
CA GLY A 89 0.59 -39.14 -19.26
C GLY A 89 1.25 -40.25 -20.11
N GLY A 90 1.76 -41.32 -19.51
CA GLY A 90 2.28 -42.50 -20.20
C GLY A 90 1.14 -43.41 -20.69
N GLY A 91 0.41 -42.97 -21.70
CA GLY A 91 -0.71 -43.70 -22.29
C GLY A 91 -0.90 -43.35 -23.76
N ASP A 92 0.14 -43.59 -24.56
CA ASP A 92 0.07 -43.96 -25.98
C ASP A 92 1.12 -45.04 -26.26
#